data_AF-A0A850KCF6-F1
#
_entry.id   AF-A0A850KCF6-F1
#
_cell.length_a   1.000
_cell.length_b   1.000
_cell.length_c   1.000
_cell.angle_alpha   90.00
_cell.angle_beta   90.00
_cell.angle_gamma   90.00
#
_symmetry.space_group_name_H-M   'P 1'
#
loop_
_entity.id
_entity.type
_entity.pdbx_description
1 polymer ?
#
loop_
_entity_poly.entity_id
_entity_poly.type
_entity_poly.pdbx_seq_one_letter_code
_entity_poly.pdbx_strand_id
1 'polypeptide(L)'
;MTKLTNLTLAEARDGLKAGEFSAVELTTAHIEAMAAHKDLNAFITETPELALEQAKASDAKIKSGDAGAMEGLPIGMKDLFCTEGVRTTAGSHILDNFIPPYESTVSGNLKKAGSIMLGKTNLDEFAMGSANITSFFGNVKNPWGENVGKDLVPGGSSGGSAAAVSGGLCLAATGTDTGGSIRQPASFTGIVGLKPTYGRCSRWGVVAFASSLDQAGPMTKTVRD
;
A
#
# COMPACT_ATOMS: atom_id res chain seq x y z
N MET A 1 22.91 -8.38 9.53
CA MET A 1 22.05 -8.52 8.34
C MET A 1 21.05 -7.37 8.36
N THR A 2 20.83 -6.70 7.24
CA THR A 2 19.79 -5.67 7.13
C THR A 2 18.43 -6.34 7.34
N LYS A 3 17.55 -5.75 8.18
CA LYS A 3 16.18 -6.27 8.37
C LYS A 3 15.44 -6.18 7.03
N LEU A 4 14.78 -7.26 6.59
CA LEU A 4 14.10 -7.32 5.27
C LEU A 4 13.09 -6.18 5.06
N THR A 5 12.46 -5.71 6.13
CA THR A 5 11.52 -4.57 6.14
C THR A 5 12.17 -3.22 5.83
N ASN A 6 13.51 -3.12 5.95
CA ASN A 6 14.24 -1.88 5.73
C ASN A 6 14.69 -1.73 4.27
N LEU A 7 14.63 -2.80 3.48
CA LEU A 7 15.00 -2.76 2.06
C LEU A 7 14.11 -1.78 1.28
N THR A 8 14.70 -1.15 0.28
CA THR A 8 13.97 -0.47 -0.79
C THR A 8 13.32 -1.50 -1.71
N LEU A 9 12.36 -1.06 -2.54
CA LEU A 9 11.71 -1.94 -3.51
C LEU A 9 12.73 -2.52 -4.51
N ALA A 10 13.66 -1.69 -4.98
CA ALA A 10 14.74 -2.11 -5.88
C ALA A 10 15.69 -3.12 -5.22
N GLU A 11 16.12 -2.90 -3.98
CA GLU A 11 16.98 -3.85 -3.24
C GLU A 11 16.27 -5.18 -2.99
N ALA A 12 14.99 -5.13 -2.59
CA ALA A 12 14.20 -6.34 -2.38
C ALA A 12 14.06 -7.16 -3.67
N ARG A 13 13.78 -6.49 -4.80
CA ARG A 13 13.71 -7.13 -6.12
C ARG A 13 15.03 -7.79 -6.51
N ASP A 14 16.15 -7.09 -6.30
CA ASP A 14 17.47 -7.58 -6.69
C ASP A 14 17.90 -8.75 -5.80
N GLY A 15 17.61 -8.70 -4.49
CA GLY A 15 17.84 -9.80 -3.54
C GLY A 15 17.01 -11.06 -3.84
N LEU A 16 15.72 -10.89 -4.20
CA LEU A 16 14.87 -12.00 -4.66
C LEU A 16 15.44 -12.67 -5.93
N LYS A 17 15.89 -11.87 -6.90
CA LYS A 17 16.51 -12.38 -8.13
C LYS A 17 17.83 -13.10 -7.88
N ALA A 18 18.61 -12.62 -6.92
CA ALA A 18 19.86 -13.23 -6.50
C ALA A 18 19.66 -14.49 -5.63
N GLY A 19 18.44 -14.74 -5.14
CA GLY A 19 18.14 -15.86 -4.25
C GLY A 19 18.70 -15.68 -2.84
N GLU A 20 18.91 -14.43 -2.40
CA GLU A 20 19.40 -14.11 -1.05
C GLU A 20 18.36 -14.42 0.04
N PHE A 21 17.09 -14.31 -0.33
CA PHE A 21 15.90 -14.65 0.45
C PHE A 21 14.76 -14.96 -0.51
N SER A 22 13.73 -15.64 0.00
CA SER A 22 12.50 -15.95 -0.72
C SER A 22 11.45 -14.85 -0.60
N ALA A 23 10.47 -14.85 -1.51
CA ALA A 23 9.29 -14.01 -1.43
C ALA A 23 8.47 -14.33 -0.17
N VAL A 24 8.44 -15.61 0.25
CA VAL A 24 7.81 -16.02 1.52
C VAL A 24 8.51 -15.39 2.73
N GLU A 25 9.83 -15.42 2.82
CA GLU A 25 10.58 -14.79 3.92
C GLU A 25 10.37 -13.26 3.94
N LEU A 26 10.45 -12.63 2.77
CA LEU A 26 10.22 -11.19 2.63
C LEU A 26 8.80 -10.79 3.05
N THR A 27 7.79 -11.53 2.59
CA THR A 27 6.38 -11.26 2.91
C THR A 27 6.08 -11.51 4.37
N THR A 28 6.61 -12.60 4.95
CA THR A 28 6.45 -12.93 6.37
C THR A 28 7.01 -11.81 7.24
N ALA A 29 8.21 -11.30 6.93
CA ALA A 29 8.81 -10.19 7.68
C ALA A 29 7.93 -8.92 7.68
N HIS A 30 7.23 -8.63 6.59
CA HIS A 30 6.32 -7.48 6.51
C HIS A 30 4.99 -7.74 7.24
N ILE A 31 4.45 -8.95 7.19
CA ILE A 31 3.27 -9.34 7.97
C ILE A 31 3.57 -9.23 9.48
N GLU A 32 4.73 -9.70 9.93
CA GLU A 32 5.17 -9.55 11.31
C GLU A 32 5.33 -8.07 11.71
N ALA A 33 5.86 -7.24 10.82
CA ALA A 33 5.95 -5.80 11.06
C ALA A 33 4.56 -5.14 11.18
N MET A 34 3.59 -5.51 10.33
CA MET A 34 2.21 -5.05 10.43
C MET A 34 1.57 -5.46 11.77
N ALA A 35 1.81 -6.68 12.23
CA ALA A 35 1.31 -7.17 13.51
C ALA A 35 1.96 -6.44 14.71
N ALA A 36 3.25 -6.10 14.62
CA ALA A 36 3.98 -5.41 15.67
C ALA A 36 3.62 -3.92 15.79
N HIS A 37 3.16 -3.27 14.72
CA HIS A 37 2.85 -1.83 14.67
C HIS A 37 1.36 -1.56 14.41
N LYS A 38 0.49 -2.36 15.04
CA LYS A 38 -0.97 -2.21 14.95
C LYS A 38 -1.46 -0.85 15.46
N ASP A 39 -0.70 -0.23 16.35
CA ASP A 39 -0.96 1.10 16.91
C ASP A 39 -0.92 2.23 15.86
N LEU A 40 -0.24 2.02 14.72
CA LEU A 40 -0.25 2.95 13.59
C LEU A 40 -1.60 2.95 12.85
N ASN A 41 -2.38 1.87 12.96
CA ASN A 41 -3.67 1.67 12.30
C ASN A 41 -3.62 1.87 10.76
N ALA A 42 -2.50 1.49 10.12
CA ALA A 42 -2.23 1.77 8.72
C ALA A 42 -3.05 0.93 7.73
N PHE A 43 -3.68 -0.18 8.16
CA PHE A 43 -4.46 -1.09 7.34
C PHE A 43 -5.88 -1.30 7.90
N ILE A 44 -6.88 -1.33 7.02
CA ILE A 44 -8.29 -1.63 7.34
C ILE A 44 -8.58 -3.12 7.18
N THR A 45 -8.19 -3.67 6.03
CA THR A 45 -8.40 -5.09 5.70
C THR A 45 -7.04 -5.70 5.41
N GLU A 46 -6.55 -6.55 6.31
CA GLU A 46 -5.30 -7.28 6.11
C GLU A 46 -5.55 -8.61 5.41
N THR A 47 -4.59 -9.05 4.60
CA THR A 47 -4.72 -10.28 3.81
C THR A 47 -3.49 -11.19 3.95
N PRO A 48 -3.05 -11.55 5.17
CA PRO A 48 -1.81 -12.29 5.37
C PRO A 48 -1.83 -13.69 4.74
N GLU A 49 -2.96 -14.40 4.77
CA GLU A 49 -3.08 -15.73 4.16
C GLU A 49 -2.93 -15.65 2.63
N LEU A 50 -3.65 -14.71 2.01
CA LEU A 50 -3.56 -14.45 0.57
C LEU A 50 -2.15 -13.98 0.17
N ALA A 51 -1.53 -13.11 0.98
CA ALA A 51 -0.19 -12.62 0.73
C ALA A 51 0.85 -13.76 0.75
N LEU A 52 0.74 -14.69 1.71
CA LEU A 52 1.62 -15.87 1.79
C LEU A 52 1.36 -16.87 0.66
N GLU A 53 0.11 -17.02 0.20
CA GLU A 53 -0.20 -17.82 -0.99
C GLU A 53 0.46 -17.22 -2.24
N GLN A 54 0.31 -15.91 -2.44
CA GLN A 54 0.95 -15.18 -3.54
C GLN A 54 2.48 -15.26 -3.47
N ALA A 55 3.06 -15.21 -2.26
CA ALA A 55 4.49 -15.36 -2.04
C ALA A 55 5.03 -16.72 -2.50
N LYS A 56 4.35 -17.80 -2.11
CA LYS A 56 4.72 -19.17 -2.54
C LYS A 56 4.65 -19.33 -4.05
N ALA A 57 3.63 -18.75 -4.69
CA ALA A 57 3.51 -18.75 -6.14
C ALA A 57 4.61 -17.93 -6.82
N SER A 58 5.00 -16.79 -6.21
CA SER A 58 6.07 -15.93 -6.69
C SER A 58 7.43 -16.64 -6.66
N ASP A 59 7.74 -17.36 -5.57
CA ASP A 59 8.97 -18.15 -5.45
C ASP A 59 9.12 -19.19 -6.57
N ALA A 60 8.01 -19.86 -6.94
CA ALA A 60 8.01 -20.81 -8.04
C ALA A 60 8.35 -20.14 -9.39
N LYS A 61 7.77 -18.95 -9.65
CA LYS A 61 8.04 -18.18 -10.88
C LYS A 61 9.44 -17.60 -10.94
N ILE A 62 9.95 -17.08 -9.82
CA ILE A 62 11.32 -16.59 -9.72
C ILE A 62 12.30 -17.72 -10.05
N LYS A 63 12.09 -18.91 -9.47
CA LYS A 63 12.91 -20.09 -9.72
C LYS A 63 12.84 -20.57 -11.17
N SER A 64 11.69 -20.45 -11.83
CA SER A 64 11.51 -20.85 -13.23
C SER A 64 11.98 -19.80 -14.24
N GLY A 65 12.40 -18.61 -13.80
CA GLY A 65 12.79 -17.51 -14.67
C GLY A 65 11.62 -16.77 -15.35
N ASP A 66 10.39 -16.95 -14.84
CA ASP A 66 9.15 -16.32 -15.34
C ASP A 66 8.67 -15.20 -14.40
N ALA A 67 9.61 -14.51 -13.76
CA ALA A 67 9.30 -13.45 -12.81
C ALA A 67 8.76 -12.20 -13.51
N GLY A 68 7.59 -11.73 -13.10
CA GLY A 68 7.07 -10.41 -13.46
C GLY A 68 7.92 -9.25 -12.94
N ALA A 69 7.60 -8.03 -13.38
CA ALA A 69 8.36 -6.82 -13.02
C ALA A 69 8.34 -6.50 -11.51
N MET A 70 7.29 -6.94 -10.81
CA MET A 70 7.04 -6.73 -9.38
C MET A 70 6.98 -8.06 -8.61
N GLU A 71 7.46 -9.15 -9.19
CA GLU A 71 7.30 -10.50 -8.65
C GLU A 71 7.83 -10.61 -7.22
N GLY A 72 7.00 -11.11 -6.32
CA GLY A 72 7.38 -11.38 -4.94
C GLY A 72 7.46 -10.14 -4.03
N LEU A 73 7.09 -8.95 -4.52
CA LEU A 73 7.25 -7.70 -3.75
C LEU A 73 5.98 -7.35 -2.94
N PRO A 74 6.04 -7.32 -1.59
CA PRO A 74 4.90 -6.97 -0.76
C PRO A 74 4.58 -5.46 -0.75
N ILE A 75 3.36 -5.12 -1.13
CA ILE A 75 2.84 -3.74 -1.23
C ILE A 75 1.51 -3.55 -0.50
N GLY A 76 1.24 -2.32 -0.08
CA GLY A 76 -0.07 -1.89 0.40
C GLY A 76 -0.96 -1.35 -0.73
N MET A 77 -2.27 -1.58 -0.65
CA MET A 77 -3.25 -1.04 -1.61
C MET A 77 -4.17 -0.04 -0.93
N LYS A 78 -4.29 1.22 -1.36
CA LYS A 78 -5.29 2.14 -0.75
C LYS A 78 -6.70 1.57 -0.85
N ASP A 79 -7.51 1.73 0.19
CA ASP A 79 -8.85 1.13 0.25
C ASP A 79 -9.92 1.79 -0.66
N LEU A 80 -9.50 2.57 -1.66
CA LEU A 80 -10.35 3.01 -2.77
C LEU A 80 -10.27 2.09 -3.99
N PHE A 81 -9.18 1.33 -4.13
CA PHE A 81 -9.01 0.40 -5.25
C PHE A 81 -9.86 -0.83 -4.97
N CYS A 82 -10.86 -1.07 -5.81
CA CYS A 82 -11.63 -2.31 -5.75
C CYS A 82 -10.72 -3.48 -6.08
N THR A 83 -10.78 -4.50 -5.23
CA THR A 83 -9.97 -5.70 -5.29
C THR A 83 -10.90 -6.89 -5.25
N GLU A 84 -10.89 -7.71 -6.30
CA GLU A 84 -11.85 -8.81 -6.45
C GLU A 84 -11.75 -9.79 -5.27
N GLY A 85 -12.85 -10.02 -4.56
CA GLY A 85 -12.90 -10.91 -3.40
C GLY A 85 -12.26 -10.36 -2.12
N VAL A 86 -11.73 -9.12 -2.13
CA VAL A 86 -11.14 -8.47 -0.95
C VAL A 86 -11.92 -7.21 -0.60
N ARG A 87 -12.39 -7.15 0.65
CA ARG A 87 -13.24 -6.09 1.20
C ARG A 87 -12.67 -4.69 0.91
N THR A 88 -13.52 -3.80 0.39
CA THR A 88 -13.16 -2.43 0.02
C THR A 88 -14.17 -1.47 0.61
N THR A 89 -13.75 -0.58 1.51
CA THR A 89 -14.67 0.21 2.35
C THR A 89 -14.59 1.71 2.11
N ALA A 90 -13.57 2.18 1.38
CA ALA A 90 -13.26 3.60 1.25
C ALA A 90 -13.12 4.32 2.61
N GLY A 91 -12.81 3.60 3.69
CA GLY A 91 -12.69 4.15 5.04
C GLY A 91 -14.04 4.51 5.67
N SER A 92 -15.15 4.01 5.10
CA SER A 92 -16.52 4.37 5.47
C SER A 92 -17.31 3.19 6.00
N HIS A 93 -18.19 3.47 6.97
CA HIS A 93 -19.21 2.51 7.42
C HIS A 93 -20.22 2.16 6.30
N ILE A 94 -20.42 3.05 5.32
CA ILE A 94 -21.36 2.83 4.20
C ILE A 94 -20.97 1.59 3.38
N LEU A 95 -19.67 1.32 3.25
CA LEU A 95 -19.12 0.21 2.46
C LEU A 95 -18.43 -0.85 3.33
N ASP A 96 -18.68 -0.89 4.64
CA ASP A 96 -17.96 -1.78 5.59
C ASP A 96 -18.02 -3.26 5.19
N ASN A 97 -19.12 -3.70 4.57
CA ASN A 97 -19.32 -5.08 4.11
C ASN A 97 -19.22 -5.25 2.58
N PHE A 98 -18.70 -4.25 1.85
CA PHE A 98 -18.59 -4.33 0.40
C PHE A 98 -17.39 -5.17 -0.03
N ILE A 99 -17.66 -6.28 -0.71
CA ILE A 99 -16.67 -7.14 -1.36
C ILE A 99 -16.86 -6.97 -2.88
N PRO A 100 -15.95 -6.26 -3.58
CA PRO A 100 -16.10 -6.03 -5.01
C PRO A 100 -16.08 -7.35 -5.81
N PRO A 101 -17.02 -7.55 -6.75
CA PRO A 101 -17.00 -8.68 -7.69
C PRO A 101 -16.12 -8.40 -8.93
N TYR A 102 -15.22 -7.41 -8.84
CA TYR A 102 -14.36 -6.97 -9.93
C TYR A 102 -13.05 -6.39 -9.38
N GLU A 103 -12.03 -6.41 -10.23
CA GLU A 103 -10.67 -5.94 -9.94
C GLU A 103 -10.46 -4.57 -10.57
N SER A 104 -9.90 -3.57 -9.88
CA SER A 104 -9.55 -2.29 -10.51
C SER A 104 -8.45 -2.47 -11.57
N THR A 105 -8.34 -1.56 -12.54
CA THR A 105 -7.25 -1.67 -13.55
C THR A 105 -5.87 -1.62 -12.89
N VAL A 106 -5.70 -0.80 -11.85
CA VAL A 106 -4.41 -0.61 -11.16
C VAL A 106 -4.02 -1.86 -10.37
N SER A 107 -4.92 -2.38 -9.53
CA SER A 107 -4.68 -3.61 -8.77
C SER A 107 -4.49 -4.81 -9.69
N GLY A 108 -5.28 -4.93 -10.76
CA GLY A 108 -5.12 -5.98 -11.76
C GLY A 108 -3.76 -5.95 -12.48
N ASN A 109 -3.25 -4.76 -12.80
CA ASN A 109 -1.92 -4.62 -13.41
C ASN A 109 -0.80 -5.00 -12.44
N LEU A 110 -0.90 -4.59 -11.17
CA LEU A 110 0.07 -4.94 -10.12
C LEU A 110 0.07 -6.45 -9.85
N LYS A 111 -1.10 -7.07 -9.72
CA LYS A 111 -1.28 -8.52 -9.61
C LYS A 111 -0.66 -9.27 -10.79
N LYS A 112 -0.91 -8.81 -12.02
CA LYS A 112 -0.28 -9.39 -13.24
C LYS A 112 1.24 -9.23 -13.25
N ALA A 113 1.75 -8.13 -12.69
CA ALA A 113 3.20 -7.90 -12.56
C ALA A 113 3.85 -8.74 -11.44
N GLY A 114 3.06 -9.47 -10.64
CA GLY A 114 3.55 -10.37 -9.59
C GLY A 114 3.68 -9.72 -8.20
N SER A 115 3.13 -8.51 -7.99
CA SER A 115 3.14 -7.89 -6.67
C SER A 115 2.29 -8.68 -5.67
N ILE A 116 2.73 -8.72 -4.42
CA ILE A 116 1.99 -9.33 -3.31
C ILE A 116 1.22 -8.25 -2.57
N MET A 117 -0.10 -8.39 -2.45
CA MET A 117 -0.92 -7.43 -1.71
C MET A 117 -1.01 -7.84 -0.24
N LEU A 118 -0.42 -7.03 0.64
CA LEU A 118 -0.48 -7.23 2.10
C LEU A 118 -1.87 -6.91 2.69
N GLY A 119 -2.59 -6.00 2.05
CA GLY A 119 -3.92 -5.59 2.47
C GLY A 119 -4.31 -4.20 1.96
N LYS A 120 -5.44 -3.73 2.46
CA LYS A 120 -6.05 -2.44 2.16
C LYS A 120 -5.64 -1.40 3.20
N THR A 121 -4.87 -0.40 2.77
CA THR A 121 -4.37 0.68 3.61
C THR A 121 -5.48 1.69 3.93
N ASN A 122 -5.45 2.20 5.16
CA ASN A 122 -6.39 3.14 5.72
C ASN A 122 -6.29 4.53 5.05
N LEU A 123 -7.35 5.33 5.16
CA LEU A 123 -7.57 6.56 4.43
C LEU A 123 -8.59 7.45 5.15
N ASP A 124 -8.63 8.75 4.81
CA ASP A 124 -9.81 9.58 5.14
C ASP A 124 -11.05 9.05 4.40
N GLU A 125 -12.22 9.11 5.04
CA GLU A 125 -13.47 8.57 4.53
C GLU A 125 -13.78 9.13 3.12
N PHE A 126 -14.00 8.24 2.14
CA PHE A 126 -14.18 8.58 0.72
C PHE A 126 -13.08 9.48 0.12
N ALA A 127 -11.86 9.40 0.66
CA ALA A 127 -10.73 10.26 0.34
C ALA A 127 -10.92 11.76 0.67
N MET A 128 -11.92 12.11 1.47
CA MET A 128 -12.23 13.49 1.85
C MET A 128 -11.56 13.88 3.17
N GLY A 129 -10.32 14.33 3.06
CA GLY A 129 -9.55 14.81 4.21
C GLY A 129 -8.06 14.90 3.91
N SER A 130 -7.33 15.53 4.83
CA SER A 130 -5.88 15.77 4.71
C SER A 130 -5.12 15.39 5.98
N ALA A 131 -5.67 14.51 6.81
CA ALA A 131 -5.09 14.13 8.09
C ALA A 131 -5.31 12.67 8.50
N ASN A 132 -6.15 11.92 7.78
CA ASN A 132 -6.55 10.55 8.09
C ASN A 132 -7.22 10.38 9.46
N ILE A 133 -7.98 11.40 9.89
CA ILE A 133 -8.71 11.43 11.17
C ILE A 133 -10.22 11.26 11.02
N THR A 134 -10.68 11.03 9.78
CA THR A 134 -12.10 10.86 9.44
C THR A 134 -12.47 9.41 9.16
N SER A 135 -11.48 8.50 9.09
CA SER A 135 -11.74 7.09 8.85
C SER A 135 -12.67 6.51 9.90
N PHE A 136 -13.72 5.82 9.46
CA PHE A 136 -14.60 5.07 10.35
C PHE A 136 -13.84 3.99 11.14
N PHE A 137 -12.76 3.46 10.58
CA PHE A 137 -11.92 2.42 11.19
C PHE A 137 -10.85 3.00 12.13
N GLY A 138 -10.98 4.28 12.48
CA GLY A 138 -10.08 4.97 13.40
C GLY A 138 -8.91 5.67 12.71
N ASN A 139 -8.30 6.59 13.45
CA ASN A 139 -7.25 7.46 12.95
C ASN A 139 -5.97 6.68 12.65
N VAL A 140 -5.23 7.11 11.63
CA VAL A 140 -3.87 6.63 11.37
C VAL A 140 -2.87 7.53 12.10
N LYS A 141 -1.81 6.95 12.66
CA LYS A 141 -0.72 7.70 13.28
C LYS A 141 0.49 7.79 12.36
N ASN A 142 1.24 8.89 12.50
CA ASN A 142 2.50 9.09 11.79
C ASN A 142 3.64 8.32 12.51
N PRO A 143 4.42 7.47 11.81
CA PRO A 143 5.55 6.75 12.40
C PRO A 143 6.61 7.65 13.05
N TRP A 144 6.71 8.92 12.64
CA TRP A 144 7.65 9.88 13.23
C TRP A 144 7.20 10.44 14.59
N GLY A 145 5.98 10.15 15.03
CA GLY A 145 5.41 10.67 16.28
C GLY A 145 6.20 10.28 17.52
N GLU A 146 6.65 9.01 17.59
CA GLU A 146 7.42 8.51 18.73
C GLU A 146 8.74 9.27 18.91
N ASN A 147 9.42 9.61 17.80
CA ASN A 147 10.70 10.31 17.80
C ASN A 147 10.62 11.70 18.46
N VAL A 148 9.42 12.30 18.48
CA VAL A 148 9.19 13.63 19.06
C VAL A 148 8.22 13.59 20.25
N GLY A 149 7.80 12.40 20.68
CA GLY A 149 6.87 12.19 21.79
C GLY A 149 5.50 12.83 21.58
N LYS A 150 4.99 12.87 20.33
CA LYS A 150 3.70 13.47 19.99
C LYS A 150 2.86 12.55 19.11
N ASP A 151 1.55 12.62 19.27
CA ASP A 151 0.62 12.02 18.31
C ASP A 151 0.51 12.94 17.08
N LEU A 152 1.08 12.48 15.97
CA LEU A 152 1.16 13.25 14.73
C LEU A 152 0.31 12.58 13.66
N VAL A 153 -0.35 13.41 12.83
CA VAL A 153 -1.08 12.92 11.66
C VAL A 153 -0.10 12.53 10.55
N PRO A 154 -0.39 11.46 9.77
CA PRO A 154 0.41 11.07 8.62
C PRO A 154 0.06 11.91 7.37
N GLY A 155 -0.87 12.86 7.49
CA GLY A 155 -1.48 13.53 6.35
C GLY A 155 -2.69 12.76 5.81
N GLY A 156 -3.28 13.22 4.71
CA GLY A 156 -4.41 12.55 4.08
C GLY A 156 -4.65 12.95 2.62
N SER A 157 -5.46 12.20 1.87
CA SER A 157 -6.24 11.07 2.35
C SER A 157 -5.55 9.72 2.24
N SER A 158 -4.35 9.61 1.66
CA SER A 158 -3.58 8.34 1.62
C SER A 158 -2.68 8.18 2.85
N GLY A 159 -3.17 8.53 4.04
CA GLY A 159 -2.38 8.55 5.27
C GLY A 159 -1.92 7.15 5.70
N GLY A 160 -2.81 6.15 5.62
CA GLY A 160 -2.44 4.74 5.88
C GLY A 160 -1.38 4.22 4.92
N SER A 161 -1.48 4.56 3.63
CA SER A 161 -0.47 4.20 2.63
C SER A 161 0.90 4.83 2.95
N ALA A 162 0.92 6.10 3.34
CA ALA A 162 2.14 6.81 3.70
C ALA A 162 2.79 6.26 4.99
N ALA A 163 1.98 6.05 6.02
CA ALA A 163 2.41 5.48 7.29
C ALA A 163 2.96 4.05 7.11
N ALA A 164 2.31 3.22 6.27
CA ALA A 164 2.76 1.86 6.01
C ALA A 164 4.14 1.82 5.33
N VAL A 165 4.40 2.69 4.35
CA VAL A 165 5.71 2.75 3.68
C VAL A 165 6.77 3.34 4.61
N SER A 166 6.46 4.45 5.28
CA SER A 166 7.39 5.12 6.20
C SER A 166 7.75 4.26 7.41
N GLY A 167 6.81 3.47 7.92
CA GLY A 167 7.01 2.55 9.05
C GLY A 167 7.65 1.21 8.65
N GLY A 168 7.96 1.01 7.37
CA GLY A 168 8.52 -0.27 6.89
C GLY A 168 7.54 -1.45 6.97
N LEU A 169 6.24 -1.19 6.98
CA LEU A 169 5.19 -2.21 6.97
C LEU A 169 4.96 -2.79 5.57
N CYS A 170 5.34 -2.06 4.52
CA CYS A 170 5.35 -2.50 3.13
C CYS A 170 6.52 -1.84 2.36
N LEU A 171 6.90 -2.39 1.21
CA LEU A 171 7.97 -1.79 0.39
C LEU A 171 7.48 -0.56 -0.38
N ALA A 172 6.22 -0.60 -0.80
CA ALA A 172 5.52 0.46 -1.51
C ALA A 172 4.03 0.37 -1.26
N ALA A 173 3.31 1.45 -1.55
CA ALA A 173 1.85 1.45 -1.52
C ALA A 173 1.27 2.22 -2.71
N THR A 174 0.04 1.87 -3.08
CA THR A 174 -0.76 2.72 -3.96
C THR A 174 -1.44 3.81 -3.15
N GLY A 175 -1.61 4.98 -3.76
CA GLY A 175 -2.44 6.07 -3.23
C GLY A 175 -3.32 6.68 -4.32
N THR A 176 -4.16 7.62 -3.92
CA THR A 176 -4.94 8.47 -4.83
C THR A 176 -4.74 9.93 -4.46
N ASP A 177 -4.63 10.81 -5.45
CA ASP A 177 -4.42 12.25 -5.27
C ASP A 177 -5.47 13.01 -6.07
N THR A 178 -6.37 13.66 -5.33
CA THR A 178 -7.40 14.55 -5.89
C THR A 178 -7.00 16.01 -5.70
N GLY A 179 -6.53 16.36 -4.50
CA GLY A 179 -6.10 17.73 -4.14
C GLY A 179 -4.75 17.80 -3.42
N GLY A 180 -3.94 16.75 -3.51
CA GLY A 180 -2.70 16.59 -2.73
C GLY A 180 -2.60 15.26 -1.98
N SER A 181 -3.59 14.38 -2.13
CA SER A 181 -3.78 13.21 -1.26
C SER A 181 -2.75 12.08 -1.41
N ILE A 182 -1.77 12.19 -2.32
CA ILE A 182 -0.53 11.38 -2.32
C ILE A 182 0.64 12.21 -1.83
N ARG A 183 0.81 13.41 -2.40
CA ARG A 183 1.99 14.25 -2.17
C ARG A 183 2.08 14.79 -0.74
N GLN A 184 0.96 15.20 -0.15
CA GLN A 184 0.92 15.75 1.20
C GLN A 184 1.22 14.68 2.27
N PRO A 185 0.61 13.48 2.25
CA PRO A 185 0.99 12.42 3.17
C PRO A 185 2.45 12.00 3.00
N ALA A 186 2.92 11.87 1.75
CA ALA A 186 4.31 11.54 1.49
C ALA A 186 5.28 12.56 2.10
N SER A 187 4.96 13.85 2.01
CA SER A 187 5.72 14.91 2.66
C SER A 187 5.68 14.82 4.19
N PHE A 188 4.55 14.45 4.79
CA PHE A 188 4.38 14.38 6.24
C PHE A 188 5.10 13.18 6.87
N THR A 189 5.25 12.10 6.11
CA THR A 189 5.92 10.87 6.56
C THR A 189 7.32 10.70 5.97
N GLY A 190 7.85 11.68 5.23
CA GLY A 190 9.22 11.67 4.73
C GLY A 190 9.50 10.58 3.68
N ILE A 191 8.56 10.32 2.78
CA ILE A 191 8.68 9.35 1.69
C ILE A 191 8.47 10.01 0.32
N VAL A 192 8.62 9.24 -0.76
CA VAL A 192 8.33 9.69 -2.12
C VAL A 192 6.86 9.39 -2.45
N GLY A 193 6.16 10.38 -3.00
CA GLY A 193 4.80 10.22 -3.51
C GLY A 193 4.61 10.95 -4.83
N LEU A 194 4.22 10.22 -5.87
CA LEU A 194 4.06 10.77 -7.22
C LEU A 194 2.59 10.79 -7.64
N LYS A 195 2.06 11.98 -7.93
CA LYS A 195 0.83 12.12 -8.70
C LYS A 195 1.18 12.25 -10.19
N PRO A 196 0.86 11.25 -11.03
CA PRO A 196 1.13 11.36 -12.46
C PRO A 196 0.16 12.34 -13.15
N THR A 197 0.43 12.61 -14.44
CA THR A 197 -0.48 13.36 -15.32
C THR A 197 -1.87 12.72 -15.32
N TYR A 198 -2.91 13.55 -15.32
CA TYR A 198 -4.29 13.08 -15.41
C TYR A 198 -4.47 12.18 -16.65
N GLY A 199 -5.09 11.00 -16.44
CA GLY A 199 -5.28 10.00 -17.50
C GLY A 199 -4.12 9.02 -17.71
N ARG A 200 -2.98 9.19 -17.02
CA ARG A 200 -1.84 8.24 -17.11
C ARG A 200 -2.18 6.86 -16.54
N CYS A 201 -2.76 6.84 -15.35
CA CYS A 201 -3.28 5.63 -14.73
C CYS A 201 -4.80 5.62 -14.90
N SER A 202 -5.35 4.47 -15.29
CA SER A 202 -6.80 4.25 -15.34
C SER A 202 -7.43 4.52 -13.97
N ARG A 203 -8.64 5.09 -14.00
CA ARG A 203 -9.48 5.31 -12.81
C ARG A 203 -10.57 4.25 -12.66
N TRP A 204 -10.64 3.29 -13.59
CA TRP A 204 -11.65 2.25 -13.55
C TRP A 204 -11.43 1.32 -12.34
N GLY A 205 -12.49 1.16 -11.57
CA GLY A 205 -12.52 0.42 -10.31
C GLY A 205 -11.88 1.12 -9.11
N VAL A 206 -11.62 2.43 -9.20
CA VAL A 206 -11.32 3.27 -8.05
C VAL A 206 -12.60 3.97 -7.61
N VAL A 207 -12.96 3.89 -6.33
CA VAL A 207 -14.08 4.66 -5.76
C VAL A 207 -13.80 6.15 -5.98
N ALA A 208 -14.67 6.81 -6.75
CA ALA A 208 -14.45 8.19 -7.18
C ALA A 208 -14.71 9.19 -6.07
N PHE A 209 -13.92 10.27 -6.04
CA PHE A 209 -14.20 11.47 -5.26
C PHE A 209 -14.50 12.65 -6.18
N ALA A 210 -13.55 13.06 -7.02
CA ALA A 210 -13.74 14.11 -8.03
C ALA A 210 -13.16 13.69 -9.38
N SER A 211 -14.01 13.21 -10.28
CA SER A 211 -13.60 12.52 -11.51
C SER A 211 -12.65 13.30 -12.45
N SER A 212 -12.69 14.62 -12.44
CA SER A 212 -11.80 15.47 -13.26
C SER A 212 -10.43 15.71 -12.63
N LEU A 213 -10.21 15.25 -11.39
CA LEU A 213 -9.03 15.52 -10.58
C LEU A 213 -8.35 14.24 -10.10
N ASP A 214 -9.13 13.23 -9.71
CA ASP A 214 -8.66 11.98 -9.14
C ASP A 214 -7.57 11.34 -10.00
N GLN A 215 -6.46 10.94 -9.38
CA GLN A 215 -5.44 10.19 -10.07
C GLN A 215 -4.75 9.21 -9.12
N ALA A 216 -4.64 7.94 -9.53
CA ALA A 216 -3.85 6.94 -8.84
C ALA A 216 -2.35 7.22 -9.01
N GLY A 217 -1.55 6.89 -8.00
CA GLY A 217 -0.10 7.01 -8.05
C GLY A 217 0.63 6.20 -6.98
N PRO A 218 1.94 5.97 -7.14
CA PRO A 218 2.75 5.20 -6.20
C PRO A 218 3.25 6.04 -5.03
N MET A 219 3.53 5.35 -3.92
CA MET A 219 4.17 5.88 -2.72
C MET A 219 5.30 4.91 -2.32
N THR A 220 6.54 5.39 -2.26
CA THR A 220 7.75 4.56 -2.14
C THR A 220 8.81 5.21 -1.25
N LYS A 221 9.80 4.43 -0.80
CA LYS A 221 10.89 4.93 0.07
C LYS A 221 11.89 5.82 -0.68
N THR A 222 12.10 5.55 -1.97
CA THR A 222 13.09 6.26 -2.79
C THR A 222 12.52 6.64 -4.16
N VAL A 223 13.16 7.58 -4.85
CA VAL A 223 12.73 8.00 -6.21
C VAL A 223 12.94 6.90 -7.25
N ARG A 224 13.87 5.98 -7.00
CA ARG A 224 14.18 4.86 -7.90
C ARG A 224 13.11 3.76 -7.85
N ASP A 225 12.51 3.57 -6.68
CA ASP A 225 11.39 2.66 -6.44
C ASP A 225 10.10 3.18 -7.07
#